data_AF-A0A2W7KZE1-F1
#
_entry.id   AF-A0A2W7KZE1-F1
#
_cell.length_a   1.000
_cell.length_b   1.000
_cell.length_c   1.000
_cell.angle_alpha   90.00
_cell.angle_beta   90.00
_cell.angle_gamma   90.00
#
_symmetry.space_group_name_H-M   'P 1'
#
loop_
_entity.id
_entity.type
_entity.pdbx_description
1 polymer ?
#
loop_
_entity_poly.entity_id
_entity_poly.type
_entity_poly.pdbx_seq_one_letter_code
_entity_poly.pdbx_strand_id
1 'polypeptide(L)'
;MTADSSLASSDKSLAEFIEVGKTLAGSADLSYCFDLDQPLKAREMKRLLLLALLVASGAAQAGVPLLNATCPGKIEVHADEGGPIYINGKEGKLKKFNENYFEAKASGVTISLSINPDGSPSVSYTGRNRANGICQVKAQGS
;
A
#
# COMPACT_ATOMS: atom_id res chain seq x y z
N MET A 1 -30.45 -5.93 -34.34
CA MET A 1 -30.70 -4.65 -33.65
C MET A 1 -30.60 -4.88 -32.14
N THR A 2 -29.71 -4.14 -31.45
CA THR A 2 -29.79 -3.58 -30.06
C THR A 2 -30.13 -4.53 -28.87
N ALA A 3 -29.53 -4.49 -27.67
CA ALA A 3 -28.54 -3.63 -27.00
C ALA A 3 -28.03 -4.29 -25.66
N ASP A 4 -26.94 -3.73 -25.11
CA ASP A 4 -26.47 -3.60 -23.69
C ASP A 4 -26.48 -4.79 -22.69
N SER A 5 -25.45 -5.13 -21.90
CA SER A 5 -24.41 -4.46 -21.06
C SER A 5 -24.72 -4.62 -19.56
N SER A 6 -23.68 -5.00 -18.82
CA SER A 6 -23.43 -4.65 -17.42
C SER A 6 -24.13 -5.46 -16.31
N LEU A 7 -23.42 -5.54 -15.18
CA LEU A 7 -23.74 -6.23 -13.91
C LEU A 7 -23.44 -7.74 -13.81
N ALA A 8 -22.16 -8.11 -13.73
CA ALA A 8 -21.75 -9.33 -13.02
C ALA A 8 -20.25 -9.34 -12.66
N SER A 9 -19.75 -8.39 -11.88
CA SER A 9 -18.35 -8.48 -11.38
C SER A 9 -18.04 -7.55 -10.20
N SER A 10 -18.84 -7.58 -9.12
CA SER A 10 -18.54 -6.78 -7.91
C SER A 10 -18.74 -7.52 -6.57
N ASP A 11 -19.24 -8.76 -6.56
CA ASP A 11 -19.58 -9.45 -5.30
C ASP A 11 -18.47 -10.32 -4.69
N LYS A 12 -17.31 -10.47 -5.35
CA LYS A 12 -16.27 -11.39 -4.85
C LYS A 12 -15.28 -10.78 -3.85
N SER A 13 -15.36 -9.47 -3.61
CA SER A 13 -14.44 -8.77 -2.70
C SER A 13 -14.84 -8.90 -1.22
N LEU A 14 -16.12 -9.15 -0.90
CA LEU A 14 -16.60 -9.15 0.49
C LEU A 14 -16.25 -10.41 1.29
N ALA A 15 -15.88 -11.52 0.64
CA ALA A 15 -15.67 -12.79 1.34
C ALA A 15 -14.26 -12.95 1.93
N GLU A 16 -13.24 -12.24 1.41
CA GLU A 16 -11.86 -12.43 1.87
C GLU A 16 -11.49 -11.57 3.09
N PHE A 17 -12.24 -10.49 3.36
CA PHE A 17 -12.04 -9.66 4.55
C PHE A 17 -12.39 -10.35 5.88
N ILE A 18 -13.12 -11.48 5.83
CA ILE A 18 -13.56 -12.17 7.05
C ILE A 18 -12.46 -13.09 7.61
N GLU A 19 -11.49 -13.55 6.81
CA GLU A 19 -10.48 -14.50 7.30
C GLU A 19 -9.31 -13.82 8.04
N VAL A 20 -9.03 -12.55 7.77
CA VAL A 20 -8.01 -11.78 8.51
C VAL A 20 -8.49 -11.38 9.93
N GLY A 21 -9.81 -11.41 10.17
CA GLY A 21 -10.41 -11.08 11.48
C GLY A 21 -10.18 -12.12 12.58
N LYS A 22 -9.55 -13.26 12.29
CA LYS A 22 -9.46 -14.41 13.22
C LYS A 22 -8.12 -14.59 13.95
N THR A 23 -7.27 -13.56 13.97
CA THR A 23 -6.12 -13.50 14.89
C THR A 23 -6.35 -12.45 16.00
N LEU A 24 -7.59 -12.38 16.47
CA LEU A 24 -7.99 -11.70 17.71
C LEU A 24 -8.60 -12.75 18.66
N ALA A 25 -7.78 -13.66 19.14
CA ALA A 25 -8.12 -14.53 20.27
C ALA A 25 -6.83 -14.86 21.03
N GLY A 26 -6.26 -13.82 21.63
CA GLY A 26 -5.17 -13.91 22.61
C GLY A 26 -5.55 -13.10 23.85
N SER A 27 -6.55 -13.61 24.58
CA SER A 27 -6.76 -13.45 26.03
C SER A 27 -6.31 -12.14 26.70
N ALA A 28 -7.26 -11.26 27.01
CA ALA A 28 -7.46 -10.72 28.36
C ALA A 28 -8.77 -9.91 28.42
N ASP A 29 -9.73 -10.48 29.15
CA ASP A 29 -10.85 -9.86 29.87
C ASP A 29 -11.29 -8.43 29.49
N LEU A 30 -12.40 -8.38 28.75
CA LEU A 30 -13.42 -7.36 28.93
C LEU A 30 -14.10 -7.58 30.30
N SER A 31 -13.58 -6.93 31.33
CA SER A 31 -14.41 -6.52 32.45
C SER A 31 -13.70 -5.38 33.17
N TYR A 32 -13.88 -4.15 32.70
CA TYR A 32 -13.88 -2.99 33.57
C TYR A 32 -14.77 -1.91 32.93
N CYS A 33 -15.99 -1.83 33.45
CA CYS A 33 -16.67 -0.55 33.57
C CYS A 33 -15.74 0.34 34.41
N PHE A 34 -15.19 1.39 33.83
CA PHE A 34 -14.37 2.34 34.59
C PHE A 34 -15.32 3.37 35.23
N ASP A 35 -15.60 3.11 36.50
CA ASP A 35 -16.32 3.95 37.45
C ASP A 35 -15.88 5.42 37.43
N LEU A 36 -16.87 6.31 37.47
CA LEU A 36 -16.77 7.73 37.80
C LEU A 36 -16.69 7.93 39.32
N ASP A 37 -15.63 7.48 40.01
CA ASP A 37 -15.26 8.03 41.32
C ASP A 37 -13.84 7.58 41.75
N GLN A 38 -12.82 8.42 41.55
CA GLN A 38 -11.59 8.31 42.35
C GLN A 38 -11.17 9.68 42.90
N PRO A 39 -11.00 9.79 44.24
CA PRO A 39 -10.72 11.05 44.92
C PRO A 39 -9.30 11.57 44.65
N LEU A 40 -9.26 12.84 44.25
CA LEU A 40 -8.10 13.71 44.17
C LEU A 40 -7.26 13.68 45.46
N LYS A 41 -6.11 12.98 45.46
CA LYS A 41 -5.06 13.20 46.46
C LYS A 41 -3.96 14.08 45.86
N ALA A 42 -4.24 15.37 45.94
CA ALA A 42 -3.38 16.47 45.56
C ALA A 42 -2.12 16.55 46.45
N ARG A 43 -0.98 16.09 45.93
CA ARG A 43 0.35 16.62 46.25
C ARG A 43 1.39 15.95 45.36
N GLU A 44 2.34 16.72 44.85
CA GLU A 44 3.50 16.24 44.05
C GLU A 44 3.28 15.90 42.56
N MET A 45 2.15 16.28 41.96
CA MET A 45 1.92 16.23 40.51
C MET A 45 2.49 17.48 39.81
N LYS A 46 3.80 17.68 39.82
CA LYS A 46 4.40 18.72 38.95
C LYS A 46 5.70 18.35 38.25
N ARG A 47 6.22 17.14 38.45
CA ARG A 47 7.46 16.70 37.79
C ARG A 47 7.34 15.43 36.94
N LEU A 48 6.20 14.75 36.96
CA LEU A 48 6.02 13.48 36.24
C LEU A 48 5.16 13.58 34.98
N LEU A 49 4.61 14.75 34.67
CA LEU A 49 3.76 14.99 33.49
C LEU A 49 4.52 15.13 32.15
N LEU A 50 5.86 15.13 32.16
CA LEU A 50 6.67 15.44 30.97
C LEU A 50 7.13 14.21 30.15
N LEU A 51 6.83 12.97 30.56
CA LEU A 51 7.46 11.77 29.98
C LEU A 51 6.55 10.87 29.13
N ALA A 52 5.28 11.23 28.88
CA ALA A 52 4.29 10.33 28.27
C ALA A 52 3.93 10.61 26.80
N LEU A 53 4.57 11.55 26.10
CA LEU A 53 4.31 11.82 24.68
C LEU A 53 5.47 11.36 23.77
N LEU A 54 5.72 10.05 23.70
CA LEU A 54 6.41 9.48 22.55
C LEU A 54 5.37 8.85 21.63
N VAL A 55 4.96 9.68 20.67
CA VAL A 55 3.97 9.44 19.62
C VAL A 55 4.35 8.17 18.85
N ALA A 56 3.36 7.30 18.66
CA ALA A 56 3.44 6.14 17.78
C ALA A 56 3.78 6.58 16.35
N SER A 57 4.99 6.29 15.90
CA SER A 57 5.40 6.48 14.51
C SER A 57 4.69 5.43 13.66
N GLY A 58 3.87 5.89 12.71
CA GLY A 58 3.02 5.05 11.86
C GLY A 58 3.81 3.99 11.10
N ALA A 59 3.31 2.75 11.13
CA ALA A 59 3.74 1.71 10.20
C ALA A 59 3.18 2.07 8.82
N ALA A 60 4.01 2.63 7.94
CA ALA A 60 3.71 2.62 6.52
C ALA A 60 3.88 1.17 6.05
N GLN A 61 2.77 0.46 5.82
CA GLN A 61 2.83 -0.89 5.26
C GLN A 61 3.34 -0.77 3.82
N ALA A 62 4.65 -0.90 3.63
CA ALA A 62 5.31 -0.69 2.33
C ALA A 62 5.09 -1.88 1.38
N GLY A 63 3.88 -1.91 0.82
CA GLY A 63 3.53 -2.64 -0.39
C GLY A 63 3.94 -1.87 -1.65
N VAL A 64 3.65 -2.45 -2.82
CA VAL A 64 3.71 -1.69 -4.08
C VAL A 64 2.69 -0.55 -3.99
N PRO A 65 3.05 0.72 -4.28
CA PRO A 65 2.10 1.82 -4.24
C PRO A 65 1.11 1.75 -5.42
N LEU A 66 -0.10 2.25 -5.21
CA LEU A 66 -1.05 2.48 -6.30
C LEU A 66 -0.49 3.57 -7.22
N LEU A 67 -0.18 3.27 -8.47
CA LEU A 67 0.20 4.30 -9.43
C LEU A 67 -0.09 3.92 -10.88
N ASN A 68 -0.27 4.94 -11.69
CA ASN A 68 -0.33 4.84 -13.14
C ASN A 68 0.82 5.63 -13.76
N ALA A 69 1.63 4.99 -14.60
CA ALA A 69 2.73 5.63 -15.31
C ALA A 69 2.75 5.22 -16.77
N THR A 70 3.16 6.15 -17.64
CA THR A 70 3.33 5.89 -19.07
C THR A 70 4.81 6.01 -19.41
N CYS A 71 5.40 4.93 -19.92
CA CYS A 71 6.79 4.92 -20.37
C CYS A 71 6.89 5.21 -21.89
N PRO A 72 8.02 5.76 -22.34
CA PRO A 72 8.34 5.89 -23.76
C PRO A 72 8.16 4.56 -24.51
N GLY A 73 7.67 4.63 -25.76
CA GLY A 73 7.33 3.45 -26.54
C GLY A 73 5.89 2.94 -26.34
N LYS A 74 4.99 3.78 -25.81
CA LYS A 74 3.57 3.47 -25.57
C LYS A 74 3.39 2.30 -24.61
N ILE A 75 4.15 2.30 -23.53
CA ILE A 75 4.07 1.27 -22.48
C ILE A 75 3.27 1.87 -21.33
N GLU A 76 2.09 1.34 -21.09
CA GLU A 76 1.27 1.72 -19.93
C GLU A 76 1.59 0.81 -18.75
N VAL A 77 1.83 1.41 -17.59
CA VAL A 77 2.14 0.72 -16.35
C VAL A 77 1.07 1.08 -15.33
N HIS A 78 0.43 0.06 -14.78
CA HIS A 78 -0.54 0.18 -13.70
C HIS A 78 -0.07 -0.68 -12.54
N ALA A 79 0.13 -0.07 -11.39
CA ALA A 79 0.48 -0.77 -10.16
C ALA A 79 -0.69 -0.64 -9.21
N ASP A 80 -1.21 -1.77 -8.72
CA ASP A 80 -2.24 -1.78 -7.69
C ASP A 80 -1.61 -1.79 -6.30
N GLU A 81 -2.27 -1.16 -5.33
CA GLU A 81 -1.77 -1.09 -3.95
C GLU A 81 -1.63 -2.49 -3.36
N GLY A 82 -0.41 -2.85 -2.95
CA GLY A 82 -0.10 -4.19 -2.43
C GLY A 82 -0.28 -5.33 -3.44
N GLY A 83 -0.59 -5.01 -4.70
CA GLY A 83 -0.96 -5.95 -5.74
C GLY A 83 0.10 -6.18 -6.81
N PRO A 84 -0.24 -6.88 -7.90
CA PRO A 84 0.65 -7.03 -9.04
C PRO A 84 0.78 -5.72 -9.83
N ILE A 85 1.81 -5.66 -10.68
CA ILE A 85 2.02 -4.55 -11.61
C ILE A 85 1.67 -5.04 -13.02
N TYR A 86 0.75 -4.35 -13.67
CA TYR A 86 0.35 -4.59 -15.05
C TYR A 86 1.16 -3.72 -16.01
N ILE A 87 1.63 -4.32 -17.09
CA ILE A 87 2.38 -3.67 -18.16
C ILE A 87 1.62 -3.93 -19.46
N ASN A 88 1.08 -2.89 -20.08
CA ASN A 88 0.18 -2.97 -21.25
C ASN A 88 -1.01 -3.91 -21.01
N GLY A 89 -1.60 -3.86 -19.81
CA GLY A 89 -2.72 -4.72 -19.42
C GLY A 89 -2.37 -6.19 -19.18
N LYS A 90 -1.08 -6.56 -19.22
CA LYS A 90 -0.61 -7.90 -18.86
C LYS A 90 0.02 -7.88 -17.48
N GLU A 91 -0.38 -8.83 -16.64
CA GLU A 91 0.21 -9.00 -15.32
C GLU A 91 1.72 -9.28 -15.44
N GLY A 92 2.52 -8.44 -14.80
CA GLY A 92 3.97 -8.59 -14.72
C GLY A 92 4.37 -9.44 -13.53
N LYS A 93 5.42 -10.24 -13.71
CA LYS A 93 6.03 -10.98 -12.61
C LYS A 93 6.74 -10.01 -11.67
N LEU A 94 6.10 -9.73 -10.54
CA LEU A 94 6.63 -8.84 -9.50
C LEU A 94 7.75 -9.54 -8.72
N LYS A 95 8.84 -8.81 -8.51
CA LYS A 95 9.95 -9.15 -7.64
C LYS A 95 10.17 -7.97 -6.69
N LYS A 96 9.75 -8.13 -5.44
CA LYS A 96 10.08 -7.22 -4.34
C LYS A 96 11.52 -7.46 -3.93
N PHE A 97 12.36 -6.44 -4.00
CA PHE A 97 13.72 -6.50 -3.45
C PHE A 97 13.73 -5.97 -2.02
N ASN A 98 13.02 -4.87 -1.79
CA ASN A 98 12.79 -4.28 -0.48
C ASN A 98 11.49 -3.45 -0.51
N GLU A 99 11.24 -2.69 0.54
CA GLU A 99 10.05 -1.85 0.71
C GLU A 99 10.01 -0.63 -0.21
N ASN A 100 11.15 -0.20 -0.74
CA ASN A 100 11.29 0.98 -1.59
C ASN A 100 11.72 0.63 -3.02
N TYR A 101 11.85 -0.65 -3.38
CA TYR A 101 12.34 -1.09 -4.69
C TYR A 101 11.69 -2.40 -5.13
N PHE A 102 11.02 -2.30 -6.28
CA PHE A 102 10.21 -3.36 -6.86
C PHE A 102 10.51 -3.46 -8.36
N GLU A 103 10.60 -4.68 -8.89
CA GLU A 103 10.69 -4.91 -10.33
C GLU A 103 9.52 -5.72 -10.82
N ALA A 104 8.93 -5.33 -11.94
CA ALA A 104 7.92 -6.12 -12.63
C ALA A 104 8.40 -6.47 -14.03
N LYS A 105 8.25 -7.75 -14.42
CA LYS A 105 8.68 -8.23 -15.74
C LYS A 105 7.50 -8.77 -16.53
N ALA A 106 7.24 -8.20 -17.70
CA ALA A 106 6.24 -8.68 -18.64
C ALA A 106 6.71 -8.49 -20.09
N SER A 107 6.42 -9.47 -20.96
CA SER A 107 6.61 -9.35 -22.41
C SER A 107 8.00 -8.87 -22.89
N GLY A 108 9.06 -9.10 -22.11
CA GLY A 108 10.43 -8.67 -22.42
C GLY A 108 10.76 -7.22 -22.03
N VAL A 109 9.91 -6.59 -21.24
CA VAL A 109 10.14 -5.30 -20.57
C VAL A 109 10.24 -5.54 -19.06
N THR A 110 11.20 -4.89 -18.43
CA THR A 110 11.36 -4.80 -16.98
C THR A 110 11.01 -3.39 -16.55
N ILE A 111 10.05 -3.24 -15.65
CA ILE A 111 9.75 -1.99 -14.98
C ILE A 111 10.42 -2.02 -13.61
N SER A 112 11.15 -0.96 -13.30
CA SER A 112 11.77 -0.75 -11.99
C SER A 112 11.07 0.42 -11.31
N LEU A 113 10.42 0.14 -10.19
CA LEU A 113 9.69 1.09 -9.37
C LEU A 113 10.46 1.30 -8.06
N SER A 114 10.84 2.54 -7.81
CA SER A 114 11.58 2.96 -6.63
C SER A 114 10.79 4.00 -5.86
N ILE A 115 10.77 3.92 -4.53
CA ILE A 115 10.23 4.98 -3.67
C ILE A 115 11.42 5.83 -3.20
N ASN A 116 11.38 7.11 -3.52
CA ASN A 116 12.39 8.05 -3.08
C ASN A 116 12.25 8.33 -1.57
N PRO A 117 13.29 8.86 -0.90
CA PRO A 117 13.22 9.21 0.52
C PRO A 117 12.16 10.27 0.88
N ASP A 118 11.70 11.05 -0.11
CA ASP A 118 10.61 12.01 0.03
C ASP A 118 9.21 11.37 -0.10
N GLY A 119 9.13 10.05 -0.30
CA GLY A 119 7.91 9.29 -0.50
C GLY A 119 7.42 9.26 -1.96
N SER A 120 8.04 10.01 -2.88
CA SER A 120 7.62 10.02 -4.28
C SER A 120 8.05 8.73 -5.01
N PRO A 121 7.17 8.09 -5.80
CA PRO A 121 7.54 6.96 -6.62
C PRO A 121 8.20 7.42 -7.93
N SER A 122 9.29 6.74 -8.27
CA SER A 122 10.05 6.90 -9.51
C SER A 122 9.97 5.59 -10.30
N VAL A 123 9.57 5.68 -11.56
CA VAL A 123 9.35 4.51 -12.41
C VAL A 123 10.26 4.60 -13.63
N SER A 124 10.97 3.51 -13.92
CA SER A 124 11.82 3.39 -15.09
C SER A 124 11.57 2.07 -15.81
N TYR A 125 11.91 2.01 -17.10
CA TYR A 125 11.75 0.80 -17.89
C TYR A 125 13.06 0.40 -18.55
N THR A 126 13.19 -0.91 -18.76
CA THR A 126 14.25 -1.54 -19.57
C THR A 126 13.61 -2.59 -20.46
N GLY A 127 13.59 -2.33 -21.77
CA GLY A 127 13.11 -3.23 -22.81
C GLY A 127 14.23 -3.99 -23.52
N ARG A 128 13.84 -4.71 -24.57
CA ARG A 128 14.77 -5.36 -25.51
C ARG A 128 15.65 -4.33 -26.22
N ASN A 129 16.82 -4.79 -26.69
CA ASN A 129 17.80 -3.96 -27.41
C ASN A 129 18.33 -2.75 -26.61
N ARG A 130 18.48 -2.88 -25.29
CA ARG A 130 18.93 -1.80 -24.40
C ARG A 130 18.02 -0.56 -24.39
N ALA A 131 16.76 -0.66 -24.85
CA ALA A 131 15.82 0.44 -24.74
C ALA A 131 15.52 0.73 -23.27
N ASN A 132 15.88 1.91 -22.76
CA ASN A 132 15.66 2.30 -21.37
C ASN A 132 15.23 3.76 -21.26
N GLY A 133 14.54 4.09 -20.17
CA GLY A 133 14.14 5.46 -19.89
C GLY A 133 13.29 5.57 -18.64
N ILE A 134 12.93 6.81 -18.32
CA ILE A 134 12.06 7.14 -17.18
C ILE A 134 10.62 7.21 -17.67
N CYS A 135 9.71 6.64 -16.88
CA CYS A 135 8.29 6.68 -17.14
C CYS A 135 7.69 7.94 -16.50
N GLN A 136 6.73 8.54 -17.17
CA GLN A 136 6.00 9.68 -16.61
C GLN A 136 4.86 9.16 -15.74
N VAL A 137 4.93 9.41 -14.44
CA VAL A 137 3.86 9.06 -13.52
C VAL A 137 2.70 10.04 -13.72
N LYS A 138 1.51 9.50 -14.01
CA LYS A 138 0.27 10.26 -14.28
C LYS A 138 -0.61 10.37 -13.05
N ALA A 139 -0.66 9.31 -12.24
CA ALA A 139 -1.43 9.27 -11.01
C ALA A 139 -0.69 8.44 -9.97
N GLN A 140 -0.79 8.84 -8.71
CA GLN A 140 -0.23 8.16 -7.54
C GLN A 140 -1.33 8.18 -6.48
N GLY A 141 -1.66 7.01 -5.94
CA GLY A 141 -2.51 6.87 -4.77
C GLY A 141 -1.67 6.92 -3.50
N SER A 142 -2.29 7.41 -2.43
CA SER A 142 -1.69 7.66 -1.12
C SER A 142 -2.60 7.16 -0.03
#